data_AF-A0A932NGW7-F1
#
_entry.id   AF-A0A932NGW7-F1
#
_cell.length_a   1.000
_cell.length_b   1.000
_cell.length_c   1.000
_cell.angle_alpha   90.00
_cell.angle_beta   90.00
_cell.angle_gamma   90.00
#
_symmetry.space_group_name_H-M   'P 1'
#
loop_
_entity.id
_entity.type
_entity.pdbx_description
1 polymer ?
#
loop_
_entity_poly.entity_id
_entity_poly.type
_entity_poly.pdbx_seq_one_letter_code
_entity_poly.pdbx_strand_id
1 'polypeptide(L)' 'IGGGVAANSRLRALIVERGGAAGFRVHLPARVLCTDNAAMIAHAAWRRLAAGRPARSGPCDPALPLRSWA' A
#
# COMPACT_ATOMS: atom_id res chain seq x y z
N ILE A 1 -0.71 7.63 1.56
CA ILE A 1 -0.17 7.35 0.20
C ILE A 1 0.83 6.19 0.26
N GLY A 2 1.03 5.46 -0.84
CA GLY A 2 1.98 4.34 -0.95
C GLY A 2 2.66 4.28 -2.33
N GLY A 3 3.64 3.38 -2.49
CA GLY A 3 4.48 3.25 -3.69
C GLY A 3 5.80 4.02 -3.60
N GLY A 4 6.78 3.67 -4.43
CA GLY A 4 8.15 4.21 -4.33
C GLY A 4 8.23 5.74 -4.38
N VAL A 5 7.40 6.38 -5.22
CA VAL A 5 7.31 7.85 -5.33
C VAL A 5 6.85 8.49 -4.02
N ALA A 6 6.08 7.79 -3.18
CA ALA A 6 5.66 8.29 -1.86
C ALA A 6 6.81 8.44 -0.85
N ALA A 7 8.00 7.92 -1.15
CA ALA A 7 9.22 8.17 -0.37
C ALA A 7 9.81 9.57 -0.62
N ASN A 8 9.39 10.29 -1.66
CA ASN A 8 9.92 11.62 -2.01
C ASN A 8 9.63 12.66 -0.90
N SER A 9 10.66 13.38 -0.47
CA SER A 9 10.56 14.35 0.64
C SER A 9 9.62 15.52 0.32
N ARG A 10 9.73 16.11 -0.88
CA ARG A 10 8.91 17.25 -1.30
C ARG A 10 7.44 16.87 -1.42
N LEU A 11 7.15 15.72 -2.01
CA LEU A 11 5.79 15.20 -2.14
C LEU A 11 5.13 14.99 -0.77
N ARG A 12 5.85 14.38 0.18
CA ARG A 12 5.35 14.15 1.54
C ARG A 12 4.99 15.45 2.26
N ALA A 13 5.84 16.47 2.17
CA ALA A 13 5.59 17.77 2.77
C ALA A 13 4.32 18.41 2.21
N LEU A 14 4.17 18.44 0.88
CA LEU A 14 3.00 19.02 0.21
C LEU A 14 1.70 18.28 0.54
N ILE A 15 1.74 16.95 0.66
CA ILE A 15 0.55 16.16 1.01
C ILE A 15 0.12 16.40 2.45
N VAL A 16 1.06 16.54 3.40
CA VAL A 16 0.74 16.88 4.79
C VAL A 16 0.11 18.27 4.87
N GLU A 17 0.73 19.26 4.24
CA GLU A 17 0.25 20.65 4.20
C GLU A 17 -1.15 20.74 3.60
N ARG A 18 -1.32 20.28 2.35
CA ARG A 18 -2.60 20.41 1.62
C ARG A 18 -3.67 19.48 2.18
N GLY A 19 -3.28 18.27 2.59
CA GLY A 19 -4.20 17.31 3.21
C GLY A 19 -4.74 17.83 4.54
N GLY A 20 -3.87 18.39 5.39
CA GLY A 20 -4.26 19.02 6.64
C GLY A 20 -5.16 20.23 6.44
N ALA A 21 -4.82 21.12 5.49
CA ALA A 21 -5.65 22.27 5.14
C ALA A 21 -7.06 21.87 4.64
N ALA A 22 -7.18 20.71 3.98
CA ALA A 22 -8.45 20.15 3.53
C ALA A 22 -9.16 19.27 4.58
N GLY A 23 -8.65 19.20 5.81
CA GLY A 23 -9.26 18.44 6.90
C GLY A 23 -9.02 16.92 6.83
N PHE A 24 -8.11 16.44 6.00
CA PHE A 24 -7.78 15.02 5.90
C PHE A 24 -6.73 14.60 6.93
N ARG A 25 -6.93 13.39 7.48
CA ARG A 25 -5.87 12.69 8.20
C ARG A 25 -4.89 12.06 7.21
N VAL A 26 -3.66 12.56 7.19
CA VAL A 26 -2.63 12.08 6.28
C VAL A 26 -1.84 10.94 6.93
N HIS A 27 -1.85 9.77 6.28
CA HIS A 27 -1.04 8.61 6.67
C HIS A 27 0.14 8.43 5.70
N LEU A 28 1.35 8.55 6.24
CA LEU A 28 2.60 8.35 5.52
C LEU A 28 3.37 7.17 6.14
N PRO A 29 3.60 6.06 5.41
CA PRO A 29 4.46 4.99 5.92
C PRO A 29 5.91 5.48 6.08
N ALA A 30 6.68 4.77 6.90
CA ALA A 30 8.13 4.94 6.96
C ALA A 30 8.75 4.78 5.56
N ARG A 31 9.81 5.54 5.25
CA ARG A 31 10.37 5.57 3.88
C ARG A 31 10.81 4.20 3.38
N VAL A 32 11.37 3.37 4.27
CA VAL A 32 11.80 1.99 3.96
C VAL A 32 10.64 1.07 3.56
N LEU A 33 9.40 1.43 3.93
CA LEU A 33 8.20 0.67 3.59
C LEU A 33 7.49 1.18 2.33
N CYS A 34 8.01 2.22 1.66
CA CYS A 34 7.37 2.82 0.48
C CYS A 34 7.64 2.03 -0.81
N THR A 35 8.83 1.46 -0.96
CA THR A 35 9.22 0.62 -2.10
C THR A 35 8.80 -0.82 -1.90
N ASP A 36 8.84 -1.63 -2.96
CA ASP A 36 8.49 -3.04 -2.88
C ASP A 36 9.29 -3.77 -1.80
N ASN A 37 8.58 -4.46 -0.91
CA ASN A 37 9.16 -5.19 0.21
C ASN A 37 8.28 -6.38 0.62
N ALA A 38 8.86 -7.40 1.24
CA ALA A 38 8.10 -8.58 1.66
C ALA A 38 7.07 -8.28 2.78
N ALA A 39 7.29 -7.25 3.60
CA ALA A 39 6.40 -6.92 4.70
C ALA A 39 5.00 -6.49 4.21
N MET A 40 4.91 -5.75 3.10
CA MET A 40 3.62 -5.37 2.51
C MET A 40 2.84 -6.60 1.99
N ILE A 41 3.55 -7.57 1.40
CA ILE A 41 2.96 -8.81 0.89
C ILE A 41 2.48 -9.69 2.06
N ALA A 42 3.31 -9.85 3.09
CA ALA A 42 2.94 -10.59 4.30
C ALA A 42 1.71 -9.99 4.99
N HIS A 43 1.65 -8.66 5.13
CA HIS A 43 0.49 -8.00 5.72
C HIS A 43 -0.78 -8.20 4.88
N ALA A 44 -0.69 -8.05 3.55
CA ALA A 44 -1.81 -8.29 2.65
C ALA A 44 -2.32 -9.75 2.72
N ALA A 45 -1.41 -10.72 2.76
CA ALA A 45 -1.75 -12.14 2.90
C ALA A 45 -2.44 -12.44 4.24
N TRP A 46 -1.90 -11.90 5.35
CA TRP A 46 -2.50 -12.04 6.68
C TRP A 46 -3.92 -11.46 6.72
N ARG A 47 -4.13 -10.26 6.15
CA ARG A 47 -5.45 -9.63 6.06
C ARG A 47 -6.46 -10.48 5.30
N ARG A 48 -6.04 -11.16 4.22
CA ARG A 48 -6.89 -12.06 3.44
C ARG A 48 -7.22 -13.34 4.21
N LEU A 49 -6.24 -13.95 4.84
CA LEU A 49 -6.42 -15.14 5.66
C LEU A 49 -7.40 -14.86 6.82
N ALA A 50 -7.21 -13.76 7.53
CA ALA A 50 -8.09 -13.32 8.62
C ALA A 50 -9.54 -13.06 8.17
N ALA A 51 -9.74 -12.75 6.88
CA ALA A 51 -11.05 -12.54 6.28
C ALA A 51 -11.63 -13.81 5.62
N GLY A 52 -11.11 -15.00 5.95
CA GLY A 52 -11.57 -16.28 5.42
C GLY A 52 -11.24 -16.51 3.95
N ARG A 53 -10.27 -15.77 3.38
CA ARG A 53 -9.82 -15.89 1.99
C ARG A 53 -8.39 -16.45 1.94
N PRO A 54 -8.20 -17.76 2.20
CA PRO A 54 -6.87 -18.37 2.16
C PRO A 54 -6.26 -18.29 0.76
N ALA A 55 -4.95 -18.53 0.70
CA ALA A 55 -4.24 -18.59 -0.57
C ALA A 55 -4.86 -19.64 -1.50
N ARG A 56 -4.92 -19.30 -2.79
CA ARG A 56 -5.31 -20.23 -3.85
C ARG A 56 -4.04 -20.59 -4.63
N SER A 57 -3.85 -21.87 -4.90
CA SER A 57 -2.84 -22.31 -5.86
C SER A 57 -3.28 -21.89 -7.26
N GLY A 58 -2.35 -21.39 -8.06
CA GLY A 58 -2.62 -20.97 -9.43
C GLY A 58 -1.38 -20.38 -10.11
N PRO A 59 -1.43 -20.16 -11.43
CA PRO A 59 -0.35 -19.51 -12.14
C PRO A 59 -0.16 -18.07 -11.67
N CYS A 60 1.07 -17.55 -11.82
CA CYS A 60 1.32 -16.12 -11.68
C CYS A 60 0.59 -15.37 -12.81
N ASP A 61 -0.18 -14.35 -12.45
CA ASP A 61 -0.81 -13.44 -13.41
C ASP A 61 -0.05 -12.10 -13.41
N PRO A 62 0.78 -11.80 -14.43
CA PRO A 62 1.54 -10.56 -14.50
C PRO A 62 0.65 -9.33 -14.78
N ALA A 63 -0.59 -9.53 -15.23
CA ALA A 63 -1.56 -8.48 -15.51
C ALA A 63 -2.69 -8.43 -14.47
N LEU A 64 -2.50 -9.07 -13.31
CA LEU A 64 -3.54 -9.23 -12.30
C LEU A 64 -4.11 -7.86 -11.86
N PRO A 65 -5.40 -7.58 -12.14
CA PRO A 65 -5.98 -6.29 -11.77
C PRO A 65 -6.05 -6.12 -10.25
N LEU A 66 -5.72 -4.94 -9.73
CA LEU A 66 -5.85 -4.67 -8.29
C LEU A 66 -7.29 -4.86 -7.78
N ARG A 67 -8.29 -4.58 -8.64
CA ARG A 67 -9.72 -4.71 -8.29
C ARG A 67 -10.16 -6.17 -8.11
N SER A 68 -9.50 -7.13 -8.78
CA SER A 68 -9.80 -8.56 -8.61
C SER A 68 -9.11 -9.16 -7.39
N TRP A 69 -8.26 -8.39 -6.69
CA TRP A 69 -7.55 -8.81 -5.49
C TRP A 69 -8.36 -8.68 -4.18
N ALA A 70 -9.52 -8.00 -4.19
CA ALA A 70 -10.33 -7.76 -2.98
C ALA A 70 -10.86 -9.07 -2.34
#